data_AF-X1ITW5-F1
#
_entry.id   AF-X1ITW5-F1
#
_cell.length_a   1.000
_cell.length_b   1.000
_cell.length_c   1.000
_cell.angle_alpha   90.00
_cell.angle_beta   90.00
_cell.angle_gamma   90.00
#
_symmetry.space_group_name_H-M   'P 1'
#
loop_
_entity.id
_entity.type
_entity.pdbx_description
1 polymer ?
#
loop_
_entity_poly.entity_id
_entity_poly.type
_entity_poly.pdbx_seq_one_letter_code
_entity_poly.pdbx_strand_id
1 'polypeptide(L)'
;MEVMETWLSWWHDLMLIKGGYKEAITNVDHEVVLEKQANRMSLKEIKDFTATLCLTEEEISRNVNARLACESLMLNMPRKKPNTKP
;
A
#
# COMPACT_ATOMS: atom_id res chain seq x y z
N MET A 1 -5.13 12.63 9.35
CA MET A 1 -4.01 11.72 9.64
C MET A 1 -4.48 10.27 9.56
N GLU A 2 -5.60 9.92 10.19
CA GLU A 2 -6.23 8.57 10.21
C GLU A 2 -6.28 7.82 8.87
N VAL A 3 -6.52 8.53 7.75
CA VAL A 3 -6.54 7.89 6.43
C VAL A 3 -5.16 7.32 6.08
N MET A 4 -4.06 8.07 6.25
CA MET A 4 -2.73 7.56 5.90
C MET A 4 -2.32 6.39 6.80
N GLU A 5 -2.66 6.44 8.09
CA GLU A 5 -2.43 5.34 9.03
C GLU A 5 -3.19 4.07 8.60
N THR A 6 -4.43 4.22 8.13
CA THR A 6 -5.22 3.11 7.58
C THR A 6 -4.54 2.49 6.35
N TRP A 7 -4.02 3.33 5.45
CA TRP A 7 -3.29 2.85 4.27
C TRP A 7 -1.99 2.17 4.69
N LEU A 8 -1.20 2.74 5.59
CA LEU A 8 0.04 2.12 6.08
C LEU A 8 -0.22 0.77 6.75
N SER A 9 -1.26 0.66 7.58
CA SER A 9 -1.68 -0.61 8.19
C SER A 9 -2.04 -1.65 7.12
N TRP A 10 -2.78 -1.25 6.08
CA TRP A 10 -3.13 -2.14 4.97
C TRP A 10 -1.88 -2.66 4.23
N TRP A 11 -0.93 -1.79 3.92
CA TRP A 11 0.29 -2.16 3.19
C TRP A 11 1.28 -2.95 4.05
N HIS A 12 1.29 -2.73 5.35
CA HIS A 12 1.98 -3.58 6.31
C HIS A 12 1.46 -5.02 6.27
N ASP A 13 0.14 -5.21 6.30
CA ASP A 13 -0.46 -6.54 6.24
C ASP A 13 -0.22 -7.24 4.89
N LEU A 14 -0.16 -6.49 3.78
CA LEU A 14 0.27 -7.04 2.49
C LEU A 14 1.71 -7.57 2.51
N MET A 15 2.62 -6.89 3.21
CA MET A 15 4.00 -7.37 3.39
C MET A 15 4.04 -8.63 4.25
N LEU A 16 3.29 -8.67 5.34
CA LEU A 16 3.21 -9.84 6.23
C LEU A 16 2.71 -11.08 5.49
N ILE A 17 1.61 -10.95 4.75
CA ILE A 17 1.05 -12.04 3.95
C ILE A 17 2.06 -12.52 2.90
N LYS A 18 2.74 -11.60 2.21
CA LYS A 18 3.80 -11.99 1.26
C LYS A 18 4.99 -12.69 1.91
N GLY A 19 5.29 -12.36 3.17
CA GLY A 19 6.30 -13.03 3.97
C GLY A 19 5.86 -14.36 4.57
N GLY A 20 4.57 -14.73 4.43
CA GLY A 20 4.01 -15.95 5.02
C GLY A 20 3.58 -15.80 6.49
N TYR A 21 3.46 -14.57 7.00
CA TYR A 21 3.08 -14.25 8.38
C TYR A 21 1.63 -13.76 8.47
N LYS A 22 0.71 -14.50 7.87
CA LYS A 22 -0.68 -14.05 7.76
C LYS A 22 -1.40 -13.98 9.11
N GLU A 23 -0.94 -14.72 10.10
CA GLU A 23 -1.48 -14.73 11.47
C GLU A 23 -1.16 -13.43 12.23
N ALA A 24 -0.22 -12.63 11.73
CA ALA A 24 0.23 -11.38 12.36
C ALA A 24 -0.42 -10.13 11.76
N ILE A 25 -1.38 -10.27 10.84
CA ILE A 25 -2.05 -9.12 10.22
C ILE A 25 -2.95 -8.39 11.22
N THR A 26 -3.09 -7.08 11.03
CA THR A 26 -3.95 -6.24 11.88
C THR A 26 -5.39 -6.21 11.37
N ASN A 27 -5.59 -6.20 10.04
CA ASN A 27 -6.90 -6.11 9.39
C ASN A 27 -7.50 -7.51 9.15
N VAL A 28 -7.69 -8.27 10.23
CA VAL A 28 -8.12 -9.68 10.20
C VAL A 28 -9.46 -9.85 9.46
N ASP A 29 -10.40 -8.93 9.64
CA ASP A 29 -11.70 -8.93 8.94
C ASP A 29 -11.58 -8.85 7.40
N HIS A 30 -10.40 -8.45 6.91
CA HIS A 30 -10.11 -8.28 5.50
C HIS A 30 -9.05 -9.25 4.96
N GLU A 31 -8.68 -10.32 5.70
CA GLU A 31 -7.65 -11.31 5.31
C GLU A 31 -7.82 -11.78 3.86
N VAL A 32 -9.04 -12.20 3.47
CA VAL A 32 -9.33 -12.73 2.13
C VAL A 32 -9.07 -11.70 1.03
N VAL A 33 -9.31 -10.42 1.29
CA VAL A 33 -9.07 -9.34 0.32
C VAL A 33 -7.58 -9.06 0.22
N LEU A 34 -6.90 -8.99 1.37
CA LEU A 34 -5.47 -8.79 1.47
C LEU A 34 -4.68 -9.91 0.79
N GLU A 35 -5.05 -11.19 0.98
CA GLU A 35 -4.43 -12.32 0.30
C GLU A 35 -4.57 -12.21 -1.23
N LYS A 36 -5.78 -11.90 -1.72
CA LYS A 36 -6.02 -11.71 -3.16
C LYS A 36 -5.18 -10.58 -3.74
N GLN A 37 -5.00 -9.49 -2.99
CA GLN A 37 -4.23 -8.34 -3.43
C GLN A 37 -2.72 -8.64 -3.38
N ALA A 38 -2.23 -9.21 -2.28
CA ALA A 38 -0.86 -9.65 -2.13
C ALA A 38 -0.48 -10.61 -3.27
N ASN A 39 -1.33 -11.57 -3.62
CA ASN A 39 -1.08 -12.52 -4.71
C ASN A 39 -0.92 -11.86 -6.10
N ARG A 40 -1.44 -10.65 -6.31
CA ARG A 40 -1.35 -9.93 -7.58
C ARG A 40 -0.13 -9.03 -7.70
N MET A 41 0.65 -8.89 -6.63
CA MET A 41 1.79 -7.99 -6.55
C MET A 41 3.06 -8.76 -6.16
N SER A 42 4.21 -8.26 -6.61
CA SER A 42 5.51 -8.71 -6.11
C SER A 42 5.82 -8.08 -4.76
N LEU A 43 6.67 -8.73 -3.96
CA LEU A 43 7.16 -8.15 -2.70
C LEU A 43 7.88 -6.82 -2.93
N LYS A 44 8.55 -6.66 -4.07
CA LYS A 44 9.21 -5.41 -4.46
C LYS A 44 8.20 -4.28 -4.65
N GLU A 45 7.13 -4.50 -5.41
CA GLU A 45 6.08 -3.50 -5.61
C GLU A 45 5.40 -3.10 -4.29
N ILE A 46 5.20 -4.06 -3.39
CA ILE A 46 4.65 -3.78 -2.05
C ILE A 46 5.61 -2.88 -1.25
N LYS A 47 6.89 -3.23 -1.20
CA LYS A 47 7.92 -2.46 -0.48
C LYS A 47 8.09 -1.05 -1.05
N ASP A 48 8.21 -0.92 -2.37
CA ASP A 48 8.44 0.37 -3.04
C ASP A 48 7.29 1.34 -2.78
N PHE A 49 6.05 0.85 -2.83
CA PHE A 49 4.88 1.70 -2.56
C PHE A 49 4.72 2.01 -1.07
N THR A 50 5.03 1.08 -0.18
CA THR A 50 5.04 1.36 1.27
C THR A 50 6.04 2.46 1.62
N ALA A 51 7.23 2.46 1.02
CA ALA A 51 8.20 3.54 1.20
C ALA A 51 7.65 4.89 0.70
N THR A 52 6.93 4.89 -0.43
CA THR A 52 6.28 6.09 -0.96
C THR A 52 5.19 6.62 -0.02
N LEU A 53 4.40 5.73 0.60
CA LEU A 53 3.41 6.09 1.61
C LEU A 53 4.05 6.78 2.82
N CYS A 54 5.12 6.22 3.38
CA CYS A 54 5.84 6.82 4.51
C CYS A 54 6.37 8.22 4.17
N LEU A 55 6.99 8.38 3.00
CA LEU A 55 7.47 9.69 2.54
C LEU A 55 6.33 10.71 2.39
N THR A 56 5.19 10.27 1.87
CA THR A 56 3.99 11.12 1.69
C THR A 56 3.42 11.56 3.04
N GLU A 57 3.36 10.66 4.02
CA GLU A 57 2.92 10.97 5.39
C GLU A 57 3.82 12.03 6.03
N GLU A 58 5.13 11.87 5.92
CA GLU A 58 6.09 12.85 6.39
C GLU A 58 5.94 14.21 5.72
N GLU A 59 5.77 14.26 4.40
CA GLU A 59 5.53 15.50 3.65
C GLU A 59 4.28 16.22 4.13
N ILE A 60 3.17 15.49 4.32
CA ILE A 60 1.92 16.06 4.85
C ILE A 60 2.14 16.61 6.26
N SER A 61 2.85 15.89 7.13
CA SER A 61 3.18 16.35 8.50
C SER A 61 4.00 17.64 8.51
N ARG A 62 4.83 17.86 7.48
CA ARG A 62 5.63 19.08 7.28
C ARG A 62 4.85 20.23 6.64
N ASN A 63 3.51 20.17 6.65
CA ASN A 63 2.62 21.23 6.14
C ASN A 63 2.63 21.39 4.60
N VAL A 64 3.08 20.38 3.86
CA VAL A 64 2.90 20.31 2.40
C VAL A 64 1.40 20.16 2.10
N ASN A 65 0.94 20.74 0.98
CA ASN A 65 -0.45 20.64 0.55
C ASN A 65 -0.88 19.16 0.44
N ALA A 66 -1.70 18.72 1.40
CA ALA A 66 -2.13 17.32 1.49
C ALA A 66 -2.81 16.81 0.22
N ARG A 67 -3.45 17.69 -0.57
CA ARG A 67 -4.05 17.30 -1.84
C ARG A 67 -2.98 16.88 -2.85
N LEU A 68 -1.92 17.67 -3.00
CA LEU A 68 -0.84 17.39 -3.95
C LEU A 68 -0.07 16.12 -3.55
N ALA A 69 0.17 15.94 -2.25
CA ALA A 69 0.82 14.74 -1.72
C ALA A 69 -0.02 13.48 -2.04
N CYS A 70 -1.34 13.54 -1.83
CA CYS A 70 -2.26 12.46 -2.22
C CYS A 70 -2.29 12.21 -3.73
N GLU A 71 -2.25 13.26 -4.57
CA GLU A 71 -2.19 13.11 -6.03
C GLU A 71 -0.92 12.37 -6.48
N SER A 72 0.23 12.73 -5.90
CA SER A 72 1.51 12.03 -6.15
C SER A 72 1.45 10.57 -5.72
N LEU A 73 0.86 10.28 -4.55
CA LEU A 73 0.67 8.92 -4.06
C LEU A 73 -0.16 8.08 -5.03
N MET A 74 -1.27 8.62 -5.53
CA MET A 74 -2.16 7.92 -6.47
C MET A 74 -1.47 7.61 -7.80
N LEU A 75 -0.56 8.48 -8.27
CA LEU A 75 0.24 8.24 -9.47
C LEU A 75 1.25 7.11 -9.31
N ASN A 76 1.77 6.90 -8.09
CA ASN A 76 2.75 5.87 -7.78
C ASN A 76 2.13 4.51 -7.42
N MET A 77 0.79 4.42 -7.34
CA MET A 77 0.10 3.18 -7.02
C MET A 77 0.45 2.07 -8.03
N PRO A 78 0.83 0.86 -7.56
CA PRO A 78 1.06 -0.29 -8.40
C PRO A 78 -0.17 -0.59 -9.25
N ARG A 79 -0.09 -0.26 -10.53
CA ARG A 79 -1.15 -0.50 -11.49
C ARG A 79 -1.01 -1.90 -12.05
N LYS A 80 -2.15 -2.56 -12.20
CA LYS A 80 -2.24 -3.75 -13.04
C LYS A 80 -1.72 -3.39 -14.42
N LYS A 81 -0.66 -4.05 -14.91
CA LYS A 81 -0.31 -3.93 -16.33
C LYS A 81 -1.57 -4.29 -17.13
N PRO A 82 -2.02 -3.45 -18.08
CA PRO A 82 -3.12 -3.86 -18.95
C PRO A 82 -2.69 -5.18 -19.61
N ASN A 83 -3.58 -6.17 -19.60
CA ASN A 83 -3.39 -7.39 -20.38
C ASN A 83 -3.37 -6.98 -21.87
N THR A 84 -2.23 -6.54 -22.37
CA THR A 84 -1.99 -6.39 -23.80
C THR A 84 -1.74 -7.78 -24.34
N LYS A 85 -2.84 -8.44 -24.71
CA LYS A 85 -2.81 -9.62 -25.59
C LYS A 85 -3.23 -9.14 -26.99
N PRO A 86 -2.38 -9.33 -27.99
CA PRO A 86 -2.78 -9.97 -29.23
C PRO A 86 -2.58 -11.48 -29.09
#